data_AF-A0A0L6JU90-F1
#
_entry.id   AF-A0A0L6JU90-F1
#
_cell.length_a   1.000
_cell.length_b   1.000
_cell.length_c   1.000
_cell.angle_alpha   90.00
_cell.angle_beta   90.00
_cell.angle_gamma   90.00
#
_symmetry.space_group_name_H-M   'P 1'
#
loop_
_entity.id
_entity.type
_entity.pdbx_description
1 polymer ?
#
loop_
_entity_poly.entity_id
_entity_poly.type
_entity_poly.pdbx_seq_one_letter_code
_entity_poly.pdbx_strand_id
1 'polypeptide(L)'
;MIIPIKLAGIALACKTVQVYSNKRNCFLKCNLDESVKNKKFYKPLAVGKTPVPSIINTISQAIASKIKAKARNTHEDYMAVIKNTIPQEAILLTPTYRGKSKAYELWDIDGDRDNELITSYVLNNEITTIVIKKQNDLWNIAAEIKNPECKSLNYRTLANVAGKGKQLLLGYVDKDDNKELSCYTLDNYNANKLFSHRYNKFSLLNMPDKPKGESHNHLVFWNRNDRGSYDLEVKRWDGSRLENPKKHKDILLGGVLPLYAQKLKRNPEKPYNWYHLAVALENAGLNKDALYIIKKARLLKLSKEVKGDFDALEHNIRQKLGQIS
;
A
#
# COMPACT_ATOMS: atom_id res chain seq x y z
N MET A 1 -21.65 29.97 -25.62
CA MET A 1 -22.45 28.89 -26.24
C MET A 1 -21.94 27.55 -25.70
N ILE A 2 -22.59 27.01 -24.67
CA ILE A 2 -22.17 25.79 -23.96
C ILE A 2 -22.80 24.60 -24.69
N ILE A 3 -22.00 23.80 -25.39
CA ILE A 3 -22.48 22.58 -26.07
C ILE A 3 -22.58 21.47 -25.01
N PRO A 4 -23.76 20.87 -24.78
CA PRO A 4 -23.89 19.73 -23.89
C PRO A 4 -23.27 18.51 -24.56
N ILE A 5 -22.06 18.12 -24.15
CA ILE A 5 -21.47 16.84 -24.54
C ILE A 5 -22.31 15.74 -23.88
N LYS A 6 -23.16 15.07 -24.66
CA LYS A 6 -23.96 13.94 -24.19
C LYS A 6 -23.04 12.84 -23.62
N LEU A 7 -23.18 12.57 -22.32
CA LEU A 7 -22.47 11.59 -21.48
C LEU A 7 -22.57 10.12 -21.94
N ALA A 8 -23.24 9.81 -23.04
CA ALA A 8 -23.45 8.46 -23.56
C ALA A 8 -22.13 7.74 -23.92
N GLY A 9 -21.07 8.47 -24.29
CA GLY A 9 -19.78 7.88 -24.66
C GLY A 9 -18.96 7.34 -23.48
N ILE A 10 -19.14 7.89 -22.28
CA ILE A 10 -18.42 7.44 -21.06
C ILE A 10 -19.01 6.12 -20.55
N ALA A 11 -20.31 5.91 -20.76
CA ALA A 11 -20.98 4.66 -20.40
C ALA A 11 -20.42 3.45 -21.17
N LEU A 12 -19.98 3.62 -22.43
CA LEU A 12 -19.43 2.51 -23.22
C LEU A 12 -18.01 2.10 -22.78
N ALA A 13 -17.13 3.07 -22.51
CA ALA A 13 -15.79 2.80 -21.99
C ALA A 13 -15.82 2.29 -20.53
N CYS A 14 -16.82 2.68 -19.74
CA CYS A 14 -17.07 2.06 -18.44
C CYS A 14 -17.67 0.65 -18.58
N LYS A 15 -18.56 0.40 -19.56
CA LYS A 15 -19.11 -0.94 -19.80
C LYS A 15 -18.04 -1.95 -20.19
N THR A 16 -17.03 -1.57 -20.99
CA THR A 16 -15.92 -2.50 -21.31
C THR A 16 -15.10 -2.83 -20.07
N VAL A 17 -14.76 -1.85 -19.21
CA VAL A 17 -14.08 -2.12 -17.92
C VAL A 17 -14.95 -2.96 -16.97
N GLN A 18 -16.26 -2.73 -16.94
CA GLN A 18 -17.20 -3.45 -16.08
C GLN A 18 -17.51 -4.88 -16.58
N VAL A 19 -17.46 -5.12 -17.90
CA VAL A 19 -17.54 -6.46 -18.51
C VAL A 19 -16.29 -7.29 -18.17
N TYR A 20 -15.12 -6.67 -18.01
CA TYR A 20 -13.92 -7.35 -17.53
C TYR A 20 -13.94 -7.64 -16.02
N SER A 21 -14.58 -6.80 -15.19
CA SER A 21 -14.72 -7.05 -13.74
C SER A 21 -15.79 -8.09 -13.40
N ASN A 22 -16.90 -8.16 -14.16
CA ASN A 22 -18.03 -9.03 -13.83
C ASN A 22 -17.84 -10.51 -14.18
N LYS A 23 -16.85 -10.87 -15.01
CA LYS A 23 -16.59 -12.30 -15.33
C LYS A 23 -15.90 -13.10 -14.21
N ARG A 24 -15.67 -12.53 -13.02
CA ARG A 24 -14.98 -13.21 -11.90
C ARG A 24 -15.77 -13.32 -10.59
N ASN A 25 -17.02 -12.84 -10.54
CA ASN A 25 -17.89 -13.03 -9.38
C ASN A 25 -18.92 -14.13 -9.64
N CYS A 26 -18.48 -15.37 -9.50
CA CYS A 26 -19.36 -16.50 -9.22
C CYS A 26 -18.64 -17.42 -8.24
N PHE A 27 -19.43 -18.06 -7.37
CA PHE A 27 -19.05 -18.96 -6.27
C PHE A 27 -18.83 -18.30 -4.89
N LEU A 28 -19.91 -17.68 -4.40
CA LEU A 28 -20.32 -17.85 -3.00
C LEU A 28 -21.45 -18.88 -2.97
N LYS A 29 -21.19 -20.05 -2.40
CA LYS A 29 -22.20 -20.91 -1.78
C LYS A 29 -21.54 -21.71 -0.66
N CYS A 30 -22.19 -21.65 0.50
CA CYS A 30 -21.84 -22.22 1.79
C CYS A 30 -21.73 -23.76 1.75
N ASN A 31 -20.98 -24.31 2.71
CA ASN A 31 -21.44 -25.43 3.53
C ASN A 31 -20.70 -25.42 4.88
N LEU A 32 -21.49 -25.36 5.97
CA LEU A 32 -21.14 -25.97 7.24
C LEU A 32 -21.19 -27.50 7.04
N ASP A 33 -20.21 -28.26 7.54
CA ASP A 33 -20.49 -29.24 8.59
C ASP A 33 -19.22 -29.85 9.22
N GLU A 34 -19.47 -30.42 10.40
CA GLU A 34 -18.58 -30.87 11.48
C GLU A 34 -17.54 -31.97 11.18
N SER A 35 -16.44 -31.96 11.94
CA SER A 35 -16.14 -32.98 12.98
C SER A 35 -14.64 -33.26 13.20
N VAL A 36 -14.22 -32.99 14.44
CA VAL A 36 -13.41 -33.81 15.38
C VAL A 36 -12.40 -34.82 14.80
N LYS A 37 -11.11 -34.65 15.15
CA LYS A 37 -10.31 -35.70 15.82
C LYS A 37 -9.00 -35.18 16.43
N ASN A 38 -8.92 -35.34 17.74
CA ASN A 38 -7.74 -35.27 18.61
C ASN A 38 -6.56 -36.09 18.09
N LYS A 39 -5.33 -35.60 18.30
CA LYS A 39 -4.16 -36.41 18.73
C LYS A 39 -3.14 -35.52 19.45
N LYS A 40 -2.49 -36.14 20.44
CA LYS A 40 -1.85 -35.57 21.63
C LYS A 40 -0.38 -36.07 21.67
N PHE A 41 0.53 -35.26 22.24
CA PHE A 41 1.94 -35.52 22.63
C PHE A 41 2.99 -35.61 21.48
N TYR A 42 4.21 -35.05 21.57
CA TYR A 42 5.15 -34.90 22.71
C TYR A 42 5.97 -33.59 22.66
N LYS A 43 6.42 -33.12 23.83
CA LYS A 43 7.52 -32.12 24.00
C LYS A 43 8.88 -32.82 24.00
N PRO A 44 9.94 -32.16 23.51
CA PRO A 44 11.28 -32.31 24.05
C PRO A 44 11.70 -31.05 24.83
N LEU A 45 12.36 -31.30 25.97
CA LEU A 45 13.16 -30.33 26.71
C LEU A 45 14.41 -29.99 25.88
N ALA A 46 14.69 -28.70 25.68
CA ALA A 46 15.98 -28.23 25.22
C ALA A 46 16.43 -27.04 26.07
N VAL A 47 17.51 -27.28 26.81
CA VAL A 47 18.34 -26.31 27.51
C VAL A 47 19.14 -25.53 26.47
N GLY A 48 19.17 -24.20 26.55
CA GLY A 48 20.04 -23.40 25.69
C GLY A 48 19.87 -21.89 25.83
N LYS A 49 20.76 -21.28 26.61
CA LYS A 49 21.24 -19.88 26.53
C LYS A 49 20.15 -18.80 26.52
N THR A 50 19.84 -18.27 27.70
CA THR A 50 19.09 -17.01 27.84
C THR A 50 19.87 -15.88 27.17
N PRO A 51 19.30 -15.17 26.17
CA PRO A 51 19.88 -13.93 25.69
C PRO A 51 19.82 -12.89 26.80
N VAL A 52 20.92 -12.16 27.00
CA VAL A 52 20.97 -11.03 27.92
C VAL A 52 19.82 -10.08 27.57
N PRO A 53 18.90 -9.77 28.50
CA PRO A 53 17.78 -8.89 28.21
C PRO A 53 18.31 -7.51 27.80
N SER A 54 17.86 -7.03 26.65
CA SER A 54 18.04 -5.63 26.25
C SER A 54 17.59 -4.72 27.41
N ILE A 55 18.36 -3.68 27.71
CA ILE A 55 18.05 -2.67 28.75
C ILE A 55 16.64 -2.09 28.56
N ILE A 56 16.14 -2.05 27.32
CA ILE A 56 14.79 -1.63 26.96
C ILE A 56 13.72 -2.55 27.55
N ASN A 57 13.96 -3.86 27.60
CA ASN A 57 13.05 -4.84 28.19
C ASN A 57 12.97 -4.68 29.71
N THR A 58 14.10 -4.39 30.36
CA THR A 58 14.18 -4.15 31.81
C THR A 58 13.43 -2.86 32.20
N ILE A 59 13.59 -1.79 31.41
CA ILE A 59 12.87 -0.52 31.63
C ILE A 59 11.37 -0.70 31.39
N SER A 60 10.98 -1.41 30.33
CA SER A 60 9.57 -1.69 30.02
C SER A 60 8.88 -2.49 31.13
N GLN A 61 9.55 -3.51 31.68
CA GLN A 61 9.04 -4.32 32.79
C GLN A 61 8.88 -3.52 34.09
N ALA A 62 9.82 -2.61 34.39
CA ALA A 62 9.74 -1.74 35.57
C ALA A 62 8.54 -0.77 35.50
N ILE A 63 8.28 -0.20 34.33
CA ILE A 63 7.14 0.70 34.09
C ILE A 63 5.81 -0.07 34.17
N ALA A 64 5.77 -1.27 33.59
CA ALA A 64 4.59 -2.12 33.52
C ALA A 64 4.08 -2.59 34.91
N SER A 65 4.98 -2.84 35.86
CA SER A 65 4.62 -3.23 37.23
C SER A 65 3.83 -2.17 38.01
N LYS A 66 4.05 -0.87 37.72
CA LYS A 66 3.30 0.23 38.36
C LYS A 66 1.86 0.36 37.86
N ILE A 67 1.55 -0.15 36.67
CA ILE A 67 0.24 -0.03 36.02
C ILE A 67 -0.74 -1.11 36.52
N LYS A 68 -0.22 -2.27 36.98
CA LYS A 68 -1.01 -3.44 37.39
C LYS A 68 -1.96 -3.21 38.58
N ALA A 69 -1.76 -2.12 39.34
CA ALA A 69 -2.58 -1.83 40.51
C ALA A 69 -3.94 -1.16 40.20
N LYS A 70 -4.26 -0.78 38.94
CA LYS A 70 -5.41 0.15 38.71
C LYS A 70 -6.43 -0.17 37.61
N ALA A 71 -6.45 -1.32 36.93
CA ALA A 71 -7.50 -1.52 35.91
C ALA A 71 -7.88 -2.98 35.67
N ARG A 72 -9.03 -3.40 36.21
CA ARG A 72 -9.84 -4.49 35.65
C ARG A 72 -11.14 -3.85 35.14
N ASN A 73 -11.43 -4.07 33.86
CA ASN A 73 -12.62 -3.65 33.11
C ASN A 73 -12.72 -2.16 32.71
N THR A 74 -11.94 -1.75 31.70
CA THR A 74 -12.27 -0.61 30.83
C THR A 74 -11.76 -0.89 29.41
N HIS A 75 -12.47 -0.37 28.40
CA HIS A 75 -11.94 -0.21 27.04
C HIS A 75 -10.50 0.32 27.13
N GLU A 76 -9.55 -0.38 26.52
CA GLU A 76 -8.13 -0.01 26.64
C GLU A 76 -7.87 1.33 25.97
N ASP A 77 -7.31 2.28 26.73
CA ASP A 77 -6.87 3.55 26.18
C ASP A 77 -5.50 3.37 25.50
N TYR A 78 -5.50 3.03 24.21
CA TYR A 78 -4.29 2.87 23.42
C TYR A 78 -3.42 4.14 23.37
N MET A 79 -4.02 5.32 23.49
CA MET A 79 -3.24 6.56 23.53
C MET A 79 -2.48 6.69 24.85
N ALA A 80 -3.09 6.29 25.97
CA ALA A 80 -2.39 6.21 27.25
C ALA A 80 -1.25 5.18 27.21
N VAL A 81 -1.49 4.00 26.60
CA VAL A 81 -0.45 2.99 26.39
C VAL A 81 0.74 3.59 25.62
N ILE A 82 0.47 4.27 24.50
CA ILE A 82 1.52 4.90 23.68
C ILE A 82 2.29 5.95 24.47
N LYS A 83 1.60 6.89 25.12
CA LYS A 83 2.22 7.97 25.89
C LYS A 83 3.10 7.46 27.03
N ASN A 84 2.71 6.34 27.64
CA ASN A 84 3.49 5.71 28.71
C ASN A 84 4.66 4.85 28.17
N THR A 85 4.64 4.48 26.89
CA THR A 85 5.65 3.63 26.25
C THR A 85 6.75 4.44 25.57
N ILE A 86 6.39 5.55 24.92
CA ILE A 86 7.36 6.41 24.24
C ILE A 86 8.09 7.32 25.22
N PRO A 87 9.31 7.80 24.91
CA PRO A 87 10.01 8.77 25.74
C PRO A 87 9.20 10.06 25.92
N GLN A 88 9.28 10.69 27.09
CA GLN A 88 8.47 11.88 27.43
C GLN A 88 8.72 13.07 26.49
N GLU A 89 9.95 13.22 25.99
CA GLU A 89 10.39 14.24 25.03
C GLU A 89 9.96 13.92 23.58
N ALA A 90 9.44 12.72 23.32
CA ALA A 90 9.12 12.29 21.97
C ALA A 90 7.80 12.89 21.47
N ILE A 91 7.79 13.29 20.20
CA ILE A 91 6.60 13.82 19.53
C ILE A 91 5.96 12.72 18.69
N LEU A 92 4.74 12.36 19.03
CA LEU A 92 3.96 11.36 18.30
C LEU A 92 3.65 11.83 16.87
N LEU A 93 3.86 10.97 15.89
CA LEU A 93 3.65 11.27 14.47
C LEU A 93 2.35 10.64 13.95
N THR A 94 1.66 11.41 13.09
CA THR A 94 0.54 10.90 12.28
C THR A 94 0.95 10.90 10.81
N PRO A 95 0.79 9.79 10.07
CA PRO A 95 1.10 9.75 8.65
C PRO A 95 0.37 10.84 7.86
N THR A 96 1.10 11.58 7.03
CA THR A 96 0.54 12.69 6.25
C THR A 96 -0.18 12.24 4.96
N TYR A 97 0.11 11.03 4.47
CA TYR A 97 -0.54 10.43 3.31
C TYR A 97 -1.87 9.82 3.72
N ARG A 98 -2.93 10.22 3.00
CA ARG A 98 -4.37 9.96 3.28
C ARG A 98 -4.86 10.74 4.50
N GLY A 99 -5.75 11.72 4.28
CA GLY A 99 -6.23 12.65 5.31
C GLY A 99 -7.07 12.06 6.46
N LYS A 100 -7.14 10.73 6.61
CA LYS A 100 -7.81 10.02 7.71
C LYS A 100 -6.87 9.07 8.47
N SER A 101 -5.55 9.24 8.31
CA SER A 101 -4.57 8.46 9.04
C SER A 101 -4.64 8.77 10.54
N LYS A 102 -4.45 7.74 11.36
CA LYS A 102 -4.43 7.85 12.83
C LYS A 102 -2.99 7.87 13.33
N ALA A 103 -2.78 8.39 14.54
CA ALA A 103 -1.47 8.38 15.19
C ALA A 103 -0.95 6.96 15.45
N TYR A 104 -1.84 5.97 15.55
CA TYR A 104 -1.51 4.56 15.68
C TYR A 104 -2.39 3.65 14.79
N GLU A 105 -1.95 2.42 14.61
CA GLU A 105 -2.72 1.34 13.99
C GLU A 105 -2.75 0.11 14.88
N LEU A 106 -3.80 -0.70 14.73
CA LEU A 106 -3.98 -1.97 15.44
C LEU A 106 -4.02 -3.09 14.41
N TRP A 107 -3.17 -4.09 14.59
CA TRP A 107 -3.08 -5.23 13.69
C TRP A 107 -2.65 -6.47 14.44
N ASP A 108 -3.31 -7.58 14.20
CA ASP A 108 -2.81 -8.92 14.48
C ASP A 108 -1.66 -9.25 13.50
N ILE A 109 -0.43 -9.16 13.99
CA ILE A 109 0.83 -9.33 13.24
C ILE A 109 1.27 -10.79 13.28
N ASP A 110 1.19 -11.45 14.43
CA ASP A 110 1.70 -12.81 14.62
C ASP A 110 0.63 -13.91 14.59
N GLY A 111 -0.64 -13.55 14.41
CA GLY A 111 -1.74 -14.47 14.18
C GLY A 111 -2.37 -15.03 15.44
N ASP A 112 -2.06 -14.49 16.62
CA ASP A 112 -2.63 -14.93 17.90
C ASP A 112 -4.03 -14.35 18.18
N ARG A 113 -4.54 -13.49 17.28
CA ARG A 113 -5.82 -12.78 17.33
C ARG A 113 -5.87 -11.61 18.31
N ASP A 114 -4.79 -11.33 19.01
CA ASP A 114 -4.63 -10.08 19.74
C ASP A 114 -3.95 -9.05 18.82
N ASN A 115 -4.44 -7.81 18.84
CA ASN A 115 -3.85 -6.79 17.98
C ASN A 115 -2.62 -6.17 18.65
N GLU A 116 -1.50 -6.13 17.94
CA GLU A 116 -0.38 -5.25 18.26
C GLU A 116 -0.67 -3.80 17.88
N LEU A 117 -0.12 -2.90 18.69
CA LEU A 117 -0.22 -1.47 18.50
C LEU A 117 1.01 -0.95 17.80
N ILE A 118 0.81 -0.23 16.71
CA ILE A 118 1.90 0.28 15.87
C ILE A 118 1.83 1.78 15.85
N THR A 119 2.93 2.42 16.25
CA THR A 119 3.00 3.87 16.32
C THR A 119 4.38 4.37 15.93
N SER A 120 4.47 5.65 15.62
CA SER A 120 5.71 6.29 15.21
C SER A 120 5.85 7.62 15.94
N TYR A 121 7.06 7.97 16.35
CA TYR A 121 7.37 9.22 17.00
C TYR A 121 8.69 9.77 16.47
N VAL A 122 8.95 11.05 16.72
CA VAL A 122 10.27 11.67 16.51
C VAL A 122 10.88 12.02 17.86
N LEU A 123 12.16 11.71 18.02
CA LEU A 123 13.00 12.10 19.14
C LEU A 123 14.40 12.39 18.61
N ASN A 124 15.00 13.52 19.00
CA ASN A 124 16.36 13.90 18.56
C ASN A 124 16.55 13.85 17.02
N ASN A 125 15.55 14.31 16.26
CA ASN A 125 15.51 14.28 14.79
C ASN A 125 15.59 12.87 14.16
N GLU A 126 15.29 11.82 14.92
CA GLU A 126 15.17 10.45 14.42
C GLU A 126 13.70 10.01 14.49
N ILE A 127 13.18 9.49 13.36
CA ILE A 127 11.85 8.88 13.35
C ILE A 127 12.00 7.42 13.80
N THR A 128 11.33 7.09 14.89
CA THR A 128 11.24 5.73 15.39
C THR A 128 9.82 5.21 15.22
N THR A 129 9.68 4.00 14.69
CA THR A 129 8.42 3.25 14.65
C THR A 129 8.53 2.06 15.57
N ILE A 130 7.58 1.92 16.49
CA ILE A 130 7.52 0.82 17.44
C ILE A 130 6.28 -0.03 17.21
N VAL A 131 6.44 -1.32 17.48
CA VAL A 131 5.35 -2.29 17.62
C VAL A 131 5.27 -2.65 19.09
N ILE A 132 4.10 -2.46 19.69
CA ILE A 132 3.85 -2.70 21.10
C ILE A 132 2.90 -3.89 21.20
N LYS A 133 3.30 -4.92 21.93
CA LYS A 133 2.51 -6.13 22.16
C LYS A 133 2.07 -6.24 23.61
N LYS A 134 0.86 -6.72 23.83
CA LYS A 134 0.35 -7.07 25.16
C LYS A 134 0.78 -8.50 25.53
N GLN A 135 1.47 -8.64 26.65
CA GLN A 135 1.89 -9.93 27.23
C GLN A 135 1.64 -9.93 28.73
N ASN A 136 0.91 -10.93 29.24
CA ASN A 136 0.57 -11.04 30.67
C ASN A 136 -0.07 -9.76 31.25
N ASP A 137 -0.97 -9.16 30.48
CA ASP A 137 -1.64 -7.88 30.74
C ASP A 137 -0.75 -6.63 30.74
N LEU A 138 0.48 -6.75 30.23
CA LEU A 138 1.44 -5.66 30.16
C LEU A 138 1.79 -5.35 28.71
N TRP A 139 1.74 -4.08 28.34
CA TRP A 139 2.19 -3.59 27.04
C TRP A 139 3.71 -3.43 27.05
N ASN A 140 4.38 -4.08 26.10
CA ASN A 140 5.83 -4.03 25.95
C ASN A 140 6.20 -3.75 24.50
N ILE A 141 7.30 -3.03 24.28
CA ILE A 141 7.85 -2.85 22.93
C ILE A 141 8.34 -4.21 22.44
N ALA A 142 7.76 -4.69 21.35
CA ALA A 142 8.12 -5.95 20.71
C ALA A 142 9.12 -5.74 19.57
N ALA A 143 8.94 -4.67 18.78
CA ALA A 143 9.84 -4.30 17.69
C ALA A 143 10.08 -2.78 17.67
N GLU A 144 11.24 -2.37 17.17
CA GLU A 144 11.63 -0.98 16.99
C GLU A 144 12.37 -0.81 15.65
N ILE A 145 11.99 0.22 14.89
CA ILE A 145 12.60 0.57 13.60
C ILE A 145 12.97 2.04 13.64
N LYS A 146 14.27 2.31 13.55
CA LYS A 146 14.85 3.65 13.55
C LYS A 146 15.18 4.09 12.14
N ASN A 147 14.79 5.30 11.78
CA ASN A 147 15.14 5.92 10.51
C ASN A 147 15.70 7.31 10.80
N PRO A 148 17.04 7.43 10.90
CA PRO A 148 17.68 8.72 11.00
C PRO A 148 17.45 9.51 9.71
N GLU A 149 17.67 10.83 9.77
CA GLU A 149 17.67 11.73 8.60
C GLU A 149 16.30 11.94 7.92
N CYS A 150 15.21 11.40 8.47
CA CYS A 150 13.86 11.62 7.98
C CYS A 150 13.19 12.80 8.71
N LYS A 151 12.57 13.69 7.95
CA LYS A 151 11.86 14.88 8.46
C LYS A 151 10.43 14.57 8.89
N SER A 152 9.75 13.68 8.16
CA SER A 152 8.36 13.34 8.50
C SER A 152 7.94 11.94 8.05
N LEU A 153 6.89 11.43 8.68
CA LEU A 153 6.22 10.20 8.29
C LEU A 153 5.13 10.50 7.26
N ASN A 154 5.29 9.99 6.05
CA ASN A 154 4.28 10.08 5.01
C ASN A 154 3.27 8.94 5.10
N TYR A 155 3.70 7.70 5.30
CA TYR A 155 2.81 6.54 5.23
C TYR A 155 3.15 5.51 6.30
N ARG A 156 2.12 4.81 6.78
CA ARG A 156 2.25 3.61 7.60
C ARG A 156 1.09 2.69 7.29
N THR A 157 1.35 1.38 7.15
CA THR A 157 0.32 0.33 7.17
C THR A 157 0.95 -1.06 7.22
N LEU A 158 0.13 -2.09 7.43
CA LEU A 158 0.49 -3.46 7.10
C LEU A 158 -0.17 -3.94 5.81
N ALA A 159 0.61 -4.67 5.00
CA ALA A 159 0.11 -5.31 3.79
C ALA A 159 0.88 -6.60 3.50
N ASN A 160 0.19 -7.60 2.94
CA ASN A 160 0.85 -8.80 2.42
C ASN A 160 1.53 -8.47 1.08
N VAL A 161 2.81 -8.11 1.12
CA VAL A 161 3.62 -7.76 -0.06
C VAL A 161 4.44 -8.96 -0.54
N ALA A 162 4.96 -9.75 0.40
CA ALA A 162 5.87 -10.87 0.13
C ALA A 162 5.19 -12.24 0.01
N GLY A 163 3.85 -12.31 0.15
CA GLY A 163 3.07 -13.55 0.13
C GLY A 163 2.98 -14.22 1.51
N LYS A 164 4.05 -14.10 2.31
CA LYS A 164 4.20 -14.75 3.62
C LYS A 164 3.78 -13.83 4.76
N GLY A 165 2.48 -13.73 5.01
CA GLY A 165 1.95 -12.86 6.07
C GLY A 165 2.05 -11.37 5.75
N LYS A 166 1.82 -10.52 6.74
CA LYS A 166 1.80 -9.06 6.55
C LYS A 166 3.19 -8.47 6.80
N GLN A 167 3.56 -7.47 5.99
CA GLN A 167 4.77 -6.68 6.15
C GLN A 167 4.40 -5.25 6.54
N LEU A 168 5.25 -4.62 7.33
CA LEU A 168 5.12 -3.22 7.73
C LEU A 168 5.68 -2.32 6.63
N LEU A 169 4.83 -1.47 6.08
CA LEU A 169 5.18 -0.47 5.08
C LEU A 169 5.26 0.89 5.73
N LEU A 170 6.41 1.55 5.55
CA LEU A 170 6.71 2.86 6.13
C LEU A 170 7.16 3.80 5.02
N GLY A 171 6.41 4.88 4.81
CA GLY A 171 6.76 5.93 3.88
C GLY A 171 7.32 7.11 4.63
N TYR A 172 8.54 7.52 4.32
CA TYR A 172 9.20 8.67 4.94
C TYR A 172 9.38 9.80 3.94
N VAL A 173 9.60 11.00 4.47
CA VAL A 173 10.08 12.16 3.72
C VAL A 173 11.44 12.54 4.28
N ASP A 174 12.45 12.60 3.42
CA ASP A 174 13.80 13.05 3.80
C ASP A 174 13.87 14.58 3.92
N LYS A 175 15.07 15.11 4.17
CA LYS A 175 15.30 16.56 4.32
C LYS A 175 15.12 17.34 3.01
N ASP A 176 15.29 16.68 1.88
CA ASP A 176 15.16 17.24 0.53
C ASP A 176 13.74 17.07 -0.04
N ASP A 177 12.77 16.76 0.84
CA ASP A 177 11.38 16.47 0.52
C ASP A 177 11.16 15.30 -0.47
N ASN A 178 12.15 14.42 -0.65
CA ASN A 178 11.96 13.16 -1.37
C ASN A 178 11.22 12.16 -0.50
N LYS A 179 10.38 11.33 -1.13
CA LYS A 179 9.65 10.28 -0.43
C LYS A 179 10.20 8.92 -0.77
N GLU A 180 10.37 8.10 0.25
CA GLU A 180 10.81 6.71 0.14
C GLU A 180 9.85 5.79 0.89
N LEU A 181 9.47 4.68 0.26
CA LEU A 181 8.69 3.61 0.86
C LEU A 181 9.63 2.47 1.23
N SER A 182 9.79 2.22 2.51
CA SER A 182 10.46 1.05 3.05
C SER A 182 9.45 -0.04 3.41
N CYS A 183 9.82 -1.29 3.19
CA CYS A 183 9.05 -2.47 3.57
C CYS A 183 9.86 -3.34 4.54
N TYR A 184 9.24 -3.76 5.64
CA TYR A 184 9.87 -4.56 6.67
C TYR A 184 9.07 -5.84 6.94
N THR A 185 9.77 -6.96 7.07
CA THR A 185 9.25 -8.15 7.74
C THR A 185 9.37 -7.98 9.25
N LEU A 186 8.51 -8.66 10.00
CA LEU A 186 8.48 -8.65 11.47
C LEU A 186 8.55 -10.09 11.99
N ASP A 187 9.61 -10.82 11.61
CA ASP A 187 9.77 -12.23 11.97
C ASP A 187 10.11 -12.36 13.45
N ASN A 188 9.17 -12.87 14.25
CA ASN A 188 9.25 -12.86 15.71
C ASN A 188 9.58 -11.46 16.26
N TYR A 189 9.00 -10.41 15.67
CA TYR A 189 9.25 -9.01 16.00
C TYR A 189 10.67 -8.50 15.71
N ASN A 190 11.50 -9.29 15.02
CA ASN A 190 12.73 -8.76 14.43
C ASN A 190 12.40 -8.08 13.11
N ALA A 191 12.65 -6.77 13.07
CA ALA A 191 12.38 -5.98 11.89
C ALA A 191 13.51 -6.09 10.86
N ASN A 192 13.25 -6.75 9.73
CA ASN A 192 14.21 -6.84 8.62
C ASN A 192 13.68 -6.10 7.39
N LYS A 193 14.45 -5.13 6.88
CA LYS A 193 14.08 -4.39 5.67
C LYS A 193 14.16 -5.31 4.46
N LEU A 194 13.06 -5.42 3.72
CA LEU A 194 13.01 -6.13 2.43
C LEU A 194 13.48 -5.22 1.29
N PHE A 195 12.95 -4.00 1.22
CA PHE A 195 13.31 -3.03 0.19
C PHE A 195 13.02 -1.60 0.64
N SER A 196 13.60 -0.67 -0.12
CA SER A 196 13.28 0.74 -0.15
C SER A 196 13.02 1.15 -1.60
N HIS A 197 12.01 1.98 -1.88
CA HIS A 197 11.73 2.50 -3.22
C HIS A 197 11.24 3.95 -3.15
N ARG A 198 11.83 4.85 -3.93
CA ARG A 198 11.39 6.25 -4.02
C ARG A 198 10.05 6.34 -4.74
N TYR A 199 9.22 7.30 -4.34
CA TYR A 199 7.92 7.51 -4.96
C TYR A 199 7.46 8.97 -4.91
N ASN A 200 6.61 9.39 -5.84
CA ASN A 200 5.84 10.63 -5.68
C ASN A 200 4.43 10.35 -5.15
N LYS A 201 3.80 9.29 -5.67
CA LYS A 201 2.58 8.66 -5.13
C LYS A 201 2.69 7.15 -5.33
N PHE A 202 2.00 6.37 -4.51
CA PHE A 202 1.88 4.94 -4.77
C PHE A 202 0.50 4.40 -4.39
N SER A 203 0.22 3.18 -4.81
CA SER A 203 -0.99 2.45 -4.46
C SER A 203 -0.65 0.98 -4.23
N LEU A 204 -1.38 0.34 -3.33
CA LEU A 204 -1.35 -1.10 -3.12
C LEU A 204 -2.56 -1.69 -3.82
N LEU A 205 -2.32 -2.62 -4.74
CA LEU A 205 -3.36 -3.36 -5.44
C LEU A 205 -3.36 -4.81 -4.97
N ASN A 206 -4.45 -5.22 -4.32
CA ASN A 206 -4.65 -6.61 -3.97
C ASN A 206 -5.21 -7.37 -5.18
N MET A 207 -4.33 -8.08 -5.89
CA MET A 207 -4.67 -8.81 -7.11
C MET A 207 -4.01 -10.19 -7.08
N PRO A 208 -4.76 -11.29 -7.15
CA PRO A 208 -4.18 -12.63 -7.17
C PRO A 208 -3.52 -12.92 -8.54
N ASP A 209 -2.32 -13.50 -8.53
CA ASP A 209 -1.65 -13.93 -9.76
C ASP A 209 -2.31 -15.15 -10.41
N LYS A 210 -2.93 -15.98 -9.57
CA LYS A 210 -3.63 -17.21 -9.91
C LYS A 210 -4.99 -17.23 -9.20
N PRO A 211 -6.06 -17.75 -9.82
CA PRO A 211 -7.40 -17.82 -9.21
C PRO A 211 -7.48 -18.52 -7.84
N LYS A 212 -6.50 -19.36 -7.49
CA LYS A 212 -6.41 -20.10 -6.22
C LYS A 212 -5.07 -19.90 -5.48
N GLY A 213 -4.29 -18.87 -5.83
CA GLY A 213 -3.01 -18.59 -5.19
C GLY A 213 -3.13 -17.61 -4.03
N GLU A 214 -2.12 -17.56 -3.17
CA GLU A 214 -2.00 -16.52 -2.15
C GLU A 214 -2.05 -15.13 -2.81
N SER A 215 -2.88 -14.25 -2.26
CA SER A 215 -3.04 -12.89 -2.76
C SER A 215 -1.81 -12.07 -2.38
N HIS A 216 -1.06 -11.61 -3.38
CA HIS A 216 0.06 -10.70 -3.18
C HIS A 216 -0.36 -9.28 -3.56
N ASN A 217 0.05 -8.29 -2.77
CA ASN A 217 -0.14 -6.90 -3.15
C ASN A 217 0.88 -6.50 -4.21
N HIS A 218 0.37 -5.96 -5.32
CA HIS A 218 1.19 -5.25 -6.30
C HIS A 218 1.37 -3.81 -5.83
N LEU A 219 2.60 -3.33 -5.92
CA LEU A 219 2.94 -1.94 -5.66
C LEU A 219 2.85 -1.20 -6.97
N VAL A 220 2.25 -0.03 -6.94
CA VAL A 220 2.15 0.79 -8.13
C VAL A 220 2.58 2.21 -7.83
N PHE A 221 3.67 2.63 -8.45
CA PHE A 221 4.37 3.88 -8.20
C PHE A 221 4.11 4.87 -9.33
N TRP A 222 3.54 6.02 -8.98
CA TRP A 222 3.29 7.11 -9.92
C TRP A 222 4.45 8.07 -9.79
N ASN A 223 5.36 8.02 -10.77
CA ASN A 223 6.58 8.81 -10.80
C ASN A 223 6.33 10.08 -11.59
N ARG A 224 6.48 11.24 -10.95
CA ARG A 224 6.23 12.54 -11.60
C ARG A 224 7.32 12.77 -12.63
N ASN A 225 6.94 13.05 -13.87
CA ASN A 225 7.88 13.43 -14.91
C ASN A 225 8.02 14.96 -15.04
N ASP A 226 8.99 15.39 -15.84
CA ASP A 226 9.32 16.79 -16.14
C ASP A 226 8.12 17.58 -16.69
N ARG A 227 7.22 16.91 -17.39
CA ARG A 227 5.97 17.48 -17.94
C ARG A 227 4.84 17.61 -16.92
N GLY A 228 5.09 17.31 -15.65
CA GLY A 228 4.07 17.36 -14.59
C GLY A 228 3.03 16.23 -14.66
N SER A 229 3.25 15.24 -15.52
CA SER A 229 2.49 13.99 -15.63
C SER A 229 3.05 12.93 -14.67
N TYR A 230 2.45 11.74 -14.65
CA TYR A 230 2.96 10.58 -13.93
C TYR A 230 3.21 9.39 -14.86
N ASP A 231 4.41 8.86 -14.78
CA ASP A 231 4.76 7.56 -15.36
C ASP A 231 4.40 6.46 -14.35
N LEU A 232 3.90 5.34 -14.88
CA LEU A 232 3.39 4.23 -14.09
C LEU A 232 4.44 3.14 -14.01
N GLU A 233 4.81 2.78 -12.78
CA GLU A 233 5.69 1.66 -12.51
C GLU A 233 4.96 0.65 -11.63
N VAL A 234 4.68 -0.54 -12.17
CA VAL A 234 4.07 -1.64 -11.42
C VAL A 234 5.19 -2.57 -10.95
N LYS A 235 5.30 -2.75 -9.63
CA LYS A 235 6.27 -3.64 -9.00
C LYS A 235 5.62 -4.71 -8.16
N ARG A 236 6.38 -5.79 -8.01
CA ARG A 236 6.08 -6.92 -7.15
C ARG A 236 7.37 -7.39 -6.47
N TRP A 237 7.26 -7.83 -5.23
CA TRP A 237 8.32 -8.58 -4.57
C TRP A 237 8.40 -10.02 -5.10
N ASP A 238 9.56 -10.43 -5.60
CA ASP A 238 9.81 -11.79 -6.11
C ASP A 238 10.42 -12.75 -5.08
N GLY A 239 10.70 -12.25 -3.87
CA GLY A 239 11.45 -12.97 -2.82
C GLY A 239 12.81 -12.34 -2.53
N SER A 240 13.35 -11.55 -3.45
CA SER A 240 14.69 -10.95 -3.39
C SER A 240 14.73 -9.46 -3.73
N ARG A 241 13.92 -9.00 -4.68
CA ARG A 241 13.87 -7.62 -5.15
C ARG A 241 12.51 -7.24 -5.70
N LEU A 242 12.32 -5.94 -5.93
CA LEU A 242 11.15 -5.43 -6.64
C LEU A 242 11.33 -5.62 -8.15
N GLU A 243 10.49 -6.46 -8.74
CA GLU A 243 10.49 -6.74 -10.17
C GLU A 243 9.17 -6.36 -10.85
N ASN A 244 9.20 -6.29 -12.18
CA ASN A 244 8.00 -6.11 -12.97
C ASN A 244 7.19 -7.42 -12.97
N PRO A 245 5.87 -7.37 -12.72
CA PRO A 245 5.06 -8.58 -12.68
C PRO A 245 4.88 -9.19 -14.07
N LYS A 246 4.90 -10.53 -14.16
CA LYS A 246 4.71 -11.28 -15.43
C LYS A 246 3.41 -10.91 -16.16
N LYS A 247 2.34 -10.62 -15.42
CA LYS A 247 1.02 -10.23 -15.93
C LYS A 247 0.79 -8.73 -15.88
N HIS A 248 1.79 -7.94 -16.26
CA HIS A 248 1.75 -6.48 -16.19
C HIS A 248 0.48 -5.87 -16.83
N LYS A 249 0.12 -6.34 -18.05
CA LYS A 249 -1.09 -5.88 -18.75
C LYS A 249 -2.37 -6.15 -17.96
N ASP A 250 -2.54 -7.35 -17.41
CA ASP A 250 -3.73 -7.71 -16.63
C ASP A 250 -3.88 -6.84 -15.38
N ILE A 251 -2.76 -6.47 -14.75
CA ILE A 251 -2.75 -5.59 -13.57
C ILE A 251 -3.12 -4.16 -13.95
N LEU A 252 -2.60 -3.66 -15.08
CA LEU A 252 -3.03 -2.37 -15.61
C LEU A 252 -4.53 -2.35 -15.91
N LEU A 253 -5.04 -3.40 -16.56
CA LEU A 253 -6.45 -3.54 -16.91
C LEU A 253 -7.37 -3.62 -15.68
N GLY A 254 -7.04 -4.51 -14.74
CA GLY A 254 -7.90 -4.79 -13.59
C GLY A 254 -7.76 -3.77 -12.45
N GLY A 255 -6.60 -3.13 -12.32
CA GLY A 255 -6.30 -2.26 -11.18
C GLY A 255 -6.11 -0.79 -11.53
N VAL A 256 -5.28 -0.48 -12.54
CA VAL A 256 -4.87 0.90 -12.82
C VAL A 256 -5.89 1.66 -13.67
N LEU A 257 -6.44 1.04 -14.72
CA LEU A 257 -7.45 1.67 -15.58
C LEU A 257 -8.71 2.13 -14.83
N PRO A 258 -9.29 1.36 -13.90
CA PRO A 258 -10.42 1.83 -13.10
C PRO A 258 -10.13 3.14 -12.34
N LEU A 259 -8.90 3.31 -11.82
CA LEU A 259 -8.50 4.52 -11.12
C LEU A 259 -8.46 5.74 -12.06
N TYR A 260 -7.92 5.58 -13.27
CA TYR A 260 -7.91 6.64 -14.28
C TYR A 260 -9.31 6.95 -14.81
N ALA A 261 -10.11 5.93 -15.08
CA ALA A 261 -11.51 6.09 -15.48
C ALA A 261 -12.31 6.86 -14.42
N GLN A 262 -12.11 6.55 -13.14
CA GLN A 262 -12.76 7.28 -12.04
C GLN A 262 -12.28 8.74 -11.95
N LYS A 263 -10.98 9.01 -12.09
CA LYS A 263 -10.43 10.38 -12.12
C LYS A 263 -11.00 11.19 -13.28
N LEU A 264 -11.04 10.59 -14.47
CA LEU A 264 -11.60 11.21 -15.65
C LEU A 264 -13.09 11.50 -15.48
N LYS A 265 -13.87 10.53 -14.95
CA LYS A 265 -15.29 10.72 -14.66
C LYS A 265 -15.54 11.89 -13.70
N ARG A 266 -14.67 12.10 -12.72
CA ARG A 266 -14.79 13.19 -11.74
C ARG A 266 -14.40 14.56 -12.31
N ASN A 267 -13.46 14.62 -13.24
CA ASN A 267 -12.97 15.87 -13.84
C ASN A 267 -12.76 15.67 -15.35
N PRO A 268 -13.85 15.52 -16.14
CA PRO A 268 -13.77 15.25 -17.57
C PRO A 268 -13.26 16.45 -18.39
N GLU A 269 -13.28 17.64 -17.84
CA GLU A 269 -12.79 18.87 -18.47
C GLU A 269 -11.26 19.00 -18.49
N LYS A 270 -10.55 18.19 -17.69
CA LYS A 270 -9.08 18.28 -17.58
C LYS A 270 -8.39 17.42 -18.65
N PRO A 271 -7.68 18.03 -19.63
CA PRO A 271 -7.05 17.28 -20.71
C PRO A 271 -6.07 16.19 -20.27
N TYR A 272 -5.30 16.45 -19.21
CA TYR A 272 -4.34 15.48 -18.68
C TYR A 272 -5.00 14.19 -18.15
N ASN A 273 -6.23 14.25 -17.66
CA ASN A 273 -6.94 13.02 -17.25
C ASN A 273 -7.23 12.10 -18.45
N TRP A 274 -7.54 12.68 -19.61
CA TRP A 274 -7.71 11.92 -20.85
C TRP A 274 -6.37 11.37 -21.33
N TYR A 275 -5.32 12.19 -21.28
CA TYR A 275 -3.99 11.79 -21.69
C TYR A 275 -3.50 10.59 -20.87
N HIS A 276 -3.56 10.66 -19.54
CA HIS A 276 -3.11 9.54 -18.70
C HIS A 276 -3.95 8.27 -18.90
N LEU A 277 -5.25 8.39 -19.15
CA LEU A 277 -6.08 7.24 -19.48
C LEU A 277 -5.65 6.61 -20.82
N ALA A 278 -5.37 7.43 -21.84
CA ALA A 278 -4.88 6.96 -23.13
C ALA A 278 -3.53 6.23 -23.01
N VAL A 279 -2.58 6.80 -22.27
CA VAL A 279 -1.28 6.17 -21.98
C VAL A 279 -1.47 4.84 -21.23
N ALA A 280 -2.35 4.79 -20.22
CA ALA A 280 -2.62 3.56 -19.50
C ALA A 280 -3.27 2.47 -20.38
N LEU A 281 -4.16 2.85 -21.31
CA LEU A 281 -4.75 1.94 -22.29
C LEU A 281 -3.70 1.41 -23.27
N GLU A 282 -2.81 2.27 -23.75
CA GLU A 282 -1.70 1.91 -24.65
C GLU A 282 -0.72 0.95 -23.97
N ASN A 283 -0.29 1.25 -22.74
CA ASN A 283 0.56 0.36 -21.93
C ASN A 283 -0.12 -0.99 -21.64
N ALA A 284 -1.45 -1.03 -21.55
CA ALA A 284 -2.23 -2.26 -21.41
C ALA A 284 -2.39 -3.03 -22.75
N GLY A 285 -1.94 -2.46 -23.88
CA GLY A 285 -2.10 -3.03 -25.21
C GLY A 285 -3.46 -2.78 -25.87
N LEU A 286 -4.33 -1.95 -25.26
CA LEU A 286 -5.63 -1.57 -25.80
C LEU A 286 -5.49 -0.37 -26.77
N ASN A 287 -4.66 -0.54 -27.80
CA ASN A 287 -4.28 0.52 -28.73
C ASN A 287 -5.49 1.20 -29.41
N LYS A 288 -6.51 0.43 -29.79
CA LYS A 288 -7.73 0.97 -30.41
C LYS A 288 -8.53 1.86 -29.45
N ASP A 289 -8.63 1.45 -28.18
CA ASP A 289 -9.32 2.22 -27.15
C ASP A 289 -8.53 3.49 -26.79
N ALA A 290 -7.19 3.40 -26.73
CA ALA A 290 -6.32 4.55 -26.54
C ALA A 290 -6.55 5.60 -27.65
N LEU A 291 -6.52 5.20 -28.93
CA LEU A 291 -6.82 6.10 -30.05
C LEU A 291 -8.23 6.73 -29.96
N TYR A 292 -9.22 5.97 -29.52
CA TYR A 292 -10.57 6.49 -29.28
C TYR A 292 -10.58 7.58 -28.19
N ILE A 293 -9.90 7.35 -27.07
CA ILE A 293 -9.76 8.33 -25.99
C ILE A 293 -9.05 9.60 -26.49
N ILE A 294 -7.96 9.46 -27.27
CA ILE A 294 -7.25 10.60 -27.88
C ILE A 294 -8.19 11.42 -28.76
N LYS A 295 -8.96 10.76 -29.65
CA LYS A 295 -9.95 11.43 -30.51
C LYS A 295 -10.99 12.20 -29.71
N LYS A 296 -11.45 11.66 -28.58
CA LYS A 296 -12.40 12.34 -27.69
C LYS A 296 -11.77 13.52 -26.95
N ALA A 297 -10.54 13.37 -26.48
CA ALA A 297 -9.81 14.43 -25.78
C ALA A 297 -9.61 15.68 -26.67
N ARG A 298 -9.42 15.50 -27.97
CA ARG A 298 -9.29 16.62 -28.94
C ARG A 298 -10.53 17.49 -29.10
N LEU A 299 -11.68 17.06 -28.58
CA LEU A 299 -12.88 17.91 -28.52
C LEU A 299 -12.78 18.97 -27.41
N LEU A 300 -11.80 18.85 -26.51
CA LEU A 300 -11.51 19.84 -25.47
C LEU A 300 -10.63 20.96 -26.01
N LYS A 301 -10.59 22.08 -25.28
CA LYS A 301 -9.60 23.13 -25.49
C LYS A 301 -8.26 22.64 -24.96
N LEU A 302 -7.34 22.29 -25.86
CA LEU A 302 -6.00 21.81 -25.54
C LEU A 302 -4.98 22.95 -25.65
N SER A 303 -4.02 23.01 -24.72
CA SER A 303 -2.82 23.82 -24.92
C SER A 303 -1.96 23.23 -26.03
N LYS A 304 -1.04 24.04 -26.59
CA LYS A 304 -0.11 23.58 -27.64
C LYS A 304 0.71 22.37 -27.18
N GLU A 305 1.18 22.40 -25.93
CA GLU A 305 1.96 21.32 -25.31
C GLU A 305 1.16 20.02 -25.22
N VAL A 306 -0.03 20.07 -24.62
CA VAL A 306 -0.89 18.89 -24.45
C VAL A 306 -1.30 18.31 -25.80
N LYS A 307 -1.55 19.16 -26.80
CA LYS A 307 -1.82 18.70 -28.16
C LYS A 307 -0.62 17.92 -28.73
N GLY A 308 0.60 18.43 -28.55
CA GLY A 308 1.83 17.74 -28.96
C GLY A 308 2.00 16.38 -28.29
N ASP A 309 1.68 16.27 -26.99
CA ASP A 309 1.71 14.99 -26.27
C ASP A 309 0.73 13.96 -26.87
N PHE A 310 -0.49 14.39 -27.18
CA PHE A 310 -1.48 13.53 -27.83
C PHE A 310 -1.06 13.11 -29.24
N ASP A 311 -0.47 14.02 -30.01
CA ASP A 311 0.00 13.75 -31.38
C ASP A 311 1.15 12.73 -31.37
N ALA A 312 2.11 12.88 -30.43
CA ALA A 312 3.20 11.93 -30.24
C ALA A 312 2.70 10.54 -29.81
N LEU A 313 1.76 10.49 -28.86
CA LEU A 313 1.16 9.23 -28.40
C LEU A 313 0.41 8.53 -29.54
N GLU A 314 -0.40 9.26 -30.30
CA GLU A 314 -1.11 8.70 -31.46
C GLU A 314 -0.13 8.16 -32.52
N HIS A 315 0.93 8.91 -32.83
CA HIS A 315 1.94 8.47 -33.78
C HIS A 315 2.58 7.15 -33.34
N ASN A 316 3.01 7.07 -32.08
CA ASN A 316 3.61 5.86 -31.50
C ASN A 316 2.67 4.65 -31.57
N ILE A 317 1.39 4.84 -31.24
CA ILE A 317 0.39 3.77 -31.32
C ILE A 317 0.21 3.29 -32.76
N ARG A 318 0.14 4.21 -33.72
CA ARG A 318 -0.05 3.87 -35.14
C ARG A 318 1.14 3.13 -35.73
N GLN A 319 2.36 3.54 -35.39
CA GLN A 319 3.58 2.82 -35.77
C GLN A 319 3.56 1.38 -35.26
N LYS A 320 3.23 1.18 -33.98
CA LYS A 320 3.10 -0.17 -33.39
C LYS A 320 2.05 -1.04 -34.10
N LEU A 321 0.93 -0.45 -34.54
CA LEU A 321 -0.10 -1.18 -35.27
C LEU A 321 0.31 -1.52 -36.71
N GLY A 322 1.06 -0.64 -37.39
CA GLY A 322 1.55 -0.87 -38.75
C GLY A 322 2.71 -1.85 -38.87
N GLN A 323 3.42 -2.14 -37.77
CA GLN A 323 4.45 -3.19 -37.72
C GLN A 323 3.89 -4.60 -37.47
N ILE A 324 2.59 -4.72 -37.18
CA ILE A 324 1.91 -6.00 -36.86
C ILE A 324 1.08 -6.51 -38.05
N SER A 325 0.98 -5.74 -39.14
CA SER A 325 0.31 -6.11 -40.40
C SER A 325 1.27 -6.70 -41.42
#